data_AF-A0A3N3DM54-F1
#
_entry.id   AF-A0A3N3DM54-F1
#
_cell.length_a   1.000
_cell.length_b   1.000
_cell.length_c   1.000
_cell.angle_alpha   90.00
_cell.angle_beta   90.00
_cell.angle_gamma   90.00
#
_symmetry.space_group_name_H-M   'P 1'
#
loop_
_entity.id
_entity.type
_entity.pdbx_description
1 polymer ?
#
loop_
_entity_poly.entity_id
_entity_poly.type
_entity_poly.pdbx_seq_one_letter_code
_entity_poly.pdbx_strand_id
1 'polypeptide(L)'
;FTYEATAGANAVFTLTVNTDGSYNFTLQGPIDHAPNSDELLLNFPIIATDFDGDTSTVSIPVTIVDDKPIITDVDAISVDEDDLASIGSDGSDPISIGGNFTTTQGSDSVVSYQLDGSATPVDGLKSQGVDV
;
A
#
# COMPACT_ATOMS: atom_id res chain seq x y z
N PHE A 1 -31.35 -2.57 11.85
CA PHE A 1 -30.41 -2.76 12.96
C PHE A 1 -29.15 -1.98 12.70
N THR A 2 -28.52 -1.43 13.73
CA THR A 2 -27.26 -0.69 13.60
C THR A 2 -26.27 -1.22 14.63
N TYR A 3 -25.08 -1.59 14.19
CA TYR A 3 -23.92 -1.87 15.03
C TYR A 3 -22.97 -0.71 14.90
N GLU A 4 -22.55 -0.16 16.03
CA GLU A 4 -21.57 0.92 16.10
C GLU A 4 -20.46 0.48 17.06
N ALA A 5 -19.22 0.61 16.60
CA ALA A 5 -18.05 0.45 17.45
C ALA A 5 -17.41 1.81 17.68
N THR A 6 -17.04 2.10 18.93
CA THR A 6 -16.44 3.38 19.31
C THR A 6 -15.09 3.18 19.99
N ALA A 7 -14.14 4.07 19.68
CA ALA A 7 -12.89 4.24 20.40
C ALA A 7 -13.03 5.50 21.26
N GLY A 8 -13.46 5.31 22.51
CA GLY A 8 -13.87 6.42 23.37
C GLY A 8 -15.12 7.10 22.83
N ALA A 9 -15.01 8.37 22.44
CA ALA A 9 -16.11 9.16 21.89
C ALA A 9 -16.21 9.15 20.36
N ASN A 10 -15.26 8.52 19.66
CA ASN A 10 -15.22 8.50 18.21
C ASN A 10 -15.74 7.18 17.66
N ALA A 11 -16.66 7.23 16.70
CA ALA A 11 -17.07 6.05 15.94
C ALA A 11 -15.90 5.52 15.09
N VAL A 12 -15.68 4.21 15.15
CA VAL A 12 -14.64 3.48 14.41
C VAL A 12 -15.25 2.82 13.19
N PHE A 13 -16.43 2.20 13.32
CA PHE A 13 -17.21 1.72 12.19
C PHE A 13 -18.70 1.69 12.53
N THR A 14 -19.52 1.67 11.47
CA THR A 14 -20.97 1.54 11.55
C THR A 14 -21.43 0.50 10.54
N LEU A 15 -22.19 -0.50 10.99
CA LEU A 15 -22.92 -1.43 10.13
C LEU A 15 -24.41 -1.17 10.30
N THR A 16 -25.08 -0.78 9.21
CA THR A 16 -26.55 -0.69 9.17
C THR A 16 -27.11 -1.84 8.35
N VAL A 17 -28.07 -2.56 8.91
CA VAL A 17 -28.81 -3.65 8.27
C VAL A 17 -30.27 -3.26 8.18
N ASN A 18 -30.80 -3.21 6.97
CA ASN A 18 -32.19 -2.87 6.68
C ASN A 18 -33.08 -4.12 6.77
N THR A 19 -34.40 -3.89 6.87
CA THR A 19 -35.38 -4.99 6.98
C THR A 19 -35.51 -5.82 5.71
N ASP A 20 -35.05 -5.31 4.58
CA ASP A 20 -34.99 -6.03 3.29
C ASP A 20 -33.72 -6.91 3.17
N GLY A 21 -32.86 -6.93 4.19
CA GLY A 21 -31.60 -7.68 4.20
C GLY A 21 -30.42 -6.94 3.56
N SER A 22 -30.63 -5.75 2.98
CA SER A 22 -29.52 -4.92 2.52
C SER A 22 -28.72 -4.41 3.71
N TYR A 23 -27.39 -4.33 3.56
CA TYR A 23 -26.50 -3.84 4.60
C TYR A 23 -25.47 -2.86 4.03
N ASN A 24 -25.07 -1.92 4.88
CA ASN A 24 -24.01 -0.96 4.58
C ASN A 24 -23.02 -0.93 5.74
N PHE A 25 -21.77 -1.29 5.46
CA PHE A 25 -20.65 -1.14 6.37
C PHE A 25 -19.85 0.09 5.98
N THR A 26 -19.62 0.98 6.93
CA THR A 26 -18.71 2.12 6.76
C THR A 26 -17.62 1.97 7.81
N LEU A 27 -16.36 2.13 7.41
CA LEU A 27 -15.21 2.30 8.30
C LEU A 27 -14.96 3.82 8.48
N GLN A 28 -14.95 4.31 9.73
CA GLN A 28 -14.80 5.73 10.08
C GLN A 28 -13.42 6.04 10.66
N GLY A 29 -12.79 5.05 11.29
CA GLY A 29 -11.49 5.19 11.94
C GLY A 29 -10.62 3.96 11.71
N PRO A 30 -9.33 4.06 12.06
CA PRO A 30 -8.40 2.95 11.96
C PRO A 30 -8.79 1.83 12.94
N ILE A 31 -8.49 0.60 12.57
CA ILE A 31 -8.59 -0.57 13.44
C ILE A 31 -7.24 -1.27 13.43
N ASP A 32 -6.73 -1.59 14.61
CA ASP A 32 -5.46 -2.30 14.73
C ASP A 32 -5.59 -3.75 14.28
N HIS A 33 -4.65 -4.19 13.46
CA HIS A 33 -4.49 -5.58 13.07
C HIS A 33 -3.58 -6.33 14.07
N ALA A 34 -3.71 -7.65 14.08
CA ALA A 34 -2.79 -8.50 14.84
C ALA A 34 -1.35 -8.35 14.30
N PRO A 35 -0.30 -8.51 15.13
CA PRO A 35 1.07 -8.42 14.65
C PRO A 35 1.34 -9.40 13.50
N ASN A 36 1.88 -8.89 12.38
CA ASN A 36 2.11 -9.64 11.14
C ASN A 36 0.83 -10.17 10.46
N SER A 37 -0.32 -9.55 10.69
CA SER A 37 -1.57 -9.82 9.97
C SER A 37 -1.98 -8.58 9.19
N ASP A 38 -2.30 -8.79 7.92
CA ASP A 38 -2.82 -7.75 7.03
C ASP A 38 -4.35 -7.88 6.88
N GLU A 39 -4.99 -8.83 7.57
CA GLU A 39 -6.45 -9.02 7.55
C GLU A 39 -7.06 -9.07 8.96
N LEU A 40 -8.27 -8.51 9.07
CA LEU A 40 -9.12 -8.60 10.26
C LEU A 40 -10.56 -8.95 9.86
N LEU A 41 -11.04 -10.11 10.32
CA LEU A 41 -12.42 -10.55 10.10
C LEU A 41 -13.33 -10.13 11.26
N LEU A 42 -14.39 -9.38 10.94
CA LEU A 42 -15.47 -9.02 11.85
C LEU A 42 -16.74 -9.79 11.46
N ASN A 43 -17.29 -10.56 12.39
CA ASN A 43 -18.53 -11.31 12.19
C ASN A 43 -19.68 -10.65 12.95
N PHE A 44 -20.71 -10.24 12.22
CA PHE A 44 -21.90 -9.61 12.80
C PHE A 44 -23.08 -10.58 12.78
N PRO A 45 -23.45 -11.19 13.93
CA PRO A 45 -24.60 -12.08 14.01
C PRO A 45 -25.89 -11.26 14.00
N ILE A 46 -26.76 -11.52 13.02
CA ILE A 46 -28.09 -10.94 12.86
C ILE A 46 -29.11 -12.02 13.18
N ILE A 47 -30.10 -11.67 13.99
CA ILE A 47 -31.23 -12.52 14.33
C ILE A 47 -32.47 -11.93 13.66
N ALA A 48 -33.11 -12.71 12.79
CA ALA A 48 -34.42 -12.41 12.24
C ALA A 48 -35.47 -13.18 13.05
N THR A 49 -36.57 -12.52 13.38
CA THR A 49 -37.75 -13.12 14.01
C THR A 49 -38.92 -12.90 13.08
N ASP A 50 -39.66 -13.96 12.75
CA ASP A 50 -40.86 -13.84 11.93
C ASP A 50 -42.10 -13.47 12.78
N PHE A 51 -43.30 -13.61 12.20
CA PHE A 51 -44.52 -13.16 12.85
C PHE A 51 -44.98 -14.08 13.99
N ASP A 52 -44.72 -15.39 13.92
CA ASP A 52 -45.15 -16.33 14.96
C ASP A 52 -44.08 -16.61 16.02
N GLY A 53 -42.90 -16.01 15.85
CA GLY A 53 -41.85 -15.94 16.86
C GLY A 53 -40.68 -16.89 16.58
N ASP A 54 -40.70 -17.59 15.45
CA ASP A 54 -39.57 -18.37 15.01
C ASP A 54 -38.38 -17.45 14.69
N THR A 55 -37.18 -17.90 15.07
CA THR A 55 -35.95 -17.11 14.90
C THR A 55 -34.97 -17.82 13.99
N SER A 56 -34.28 -17.03 13.16
CA SER A 56 -33.18 -17.49 12.32
C SER A 56 -31.98 -16.58 12.53
N THR A 57 -30.79 -17.17 12.63
CA THR A 57 -29.54 -16.44 12.84
C THR A 57 -28.66 -16.55 11.61
N VAL A 58 -28.19 -15.42 11.10
CA VAL A 58 -27.23 -15.32 9.99
C VAL A 58 -26.06 -14.44 10.41
N SER A 59 -24.85 -14.76 9.96
CA SER A 59 -23.67 -13.93 10.21
C SER A 59 -23.26 -13.19 8.95
N ILE A 60 -23.01 -11.88 9.06
CA ILE A 60 -22.42 -11.08 8.00
C ILE A 60 -20.91 -10.98 8.27
N PRO A 61 -20.05 -11.64 7.47
CA PRO A 61 -18.61 -11.48 7.57
C PRO A 61 -18.15 -10.21 6.86
N VAL A 62 -17.34 -9.39 7.53
CA VAL A 62 -16.67 -8.22 6.97
C VAL A 62 -15.17 -8.37 7.21
N THR A 63 -14.38 -8.45 6.14
CA THR A 63 -12.91 -8.49 6.21
C THR A 63 -12.36 -7.10 5.94
N ILE A 64 -11.57 -6.58 6.88
CA ILE A 64 -10.79 -5.35 6.72
C ILE A 64 -9.38 -5.76 6.33
N VAL A 65 -8.91 -5.27 5.18
CA VAL A 65 -7.58 -5.55 4.64
C VAL A 65 -6.71 -4.32 4.84
N ASP A 66 -5.55 -4.53 5.43
CA ASP A 66 -4.44 -3.59 5.49
C ASP A 66 -3.48 -3.90 4.34
N ASP A 67 -2.95 -2.89 3.68
CA ASP A 67 -1.99 -3.06 2.59
C ASP A 67 -0.73 -2.26 2.87
N LYS A 68 0.34 -2.54 2.12
CA LYS A 68 1.61 -1.84 2.24
C LYS A 68 1.84 -1.01 0.98
N PRO A 69 2.40 0.21 1.08
CA PRO A 69 2.73 0.98 -0.10
C PRO A 69 3.75 0.23 -0.96
N ILE A 70 3.54 0.21 -2.28
CA ILE A 70 4.45 -0.43 -3.24
C ILE A 70 4.97 0.63 -4.21
N ILE A 71 6.29 0.62 -4.44
CA ILE A 71 6.95 1.39 -5.51
C ILE A 71 7.05 0.49 -6.75
N THR A 72 6.59 1.01 -7.88
CA THR A 72 6.64 0.36 -9.20
C THR A 72 7.26 1.30 -10.23
N ASP A 73 7.40 0.83 -11.47
CA ASP A 73 7.98 1.60 -12.58
C ASP A 73 9.43 2.06 -12.30
N VAL A 74 10.20 1.21 -11.61
CA VAL A 74 11.62 1.48 -11.33
C VAL A 74 12.45 0.85 -12.45
N ASP A 75 12.64 1.60 -13.52
CA ASP A 75 13.47 1.17 -14.64
C ASP A 75 14.96 1.35 -14.32
N ALA A 76 15.75 0.36 -14.73
CA ALA A 76 17.20 0.48 -14.68
C ALA A 76 17.66 1.52 -15.70
N ILE A 77 18.52 2.43 -15.23
CA ILE A 77 19.15 3.47 -16.04
C ILE A 77 20.67 3.26 -16.01
N SER A 78 21.33 3.46 -17.15
CA SER A 78 22.79 3.36 -17.28
C SER A 78 23.38 4.69 -17.74
N VAL A 79 24.64 4.90 -17.38
CA VAL A 79 25.48 5.99 -17.86
C VAL A 79 26.80 5.37 -18.29
N ASP A 80 27.41 5.89 -19.34
CA ASP A 80 28.73 5.48 -19.79
C ASP A 80 29.73 6.63 -19.62
N GLU A 81 30.92 6.32 -19.10
CA GLU A 81 31.94 7.34 -18.81
C GLU A 81 32.64 7.88 -20.06
N ASP A 82 32.57 7.15 -21.18
CA ASP A 82 33.16 7.60 -22.45
C ASP A 82 32.42 8.77 -23.09
N ASP A 83 31.30 9.18 -22.50
CA ASP A 83 30.57 10.41 -22.82
C ASP A 83 30.99 11.63 -22.00
N LEU A 84 31.82 11.46 -20.96
CA LEU A 84 32.28 12.59 -20.15
C LEU A 84 33.17 13.54 -20.96
N ALA A 85 32.82 14.82 -20.94
CA ALA A 85 33.57 15.85 -21.65
C ALA A 85 35.05 15.87 -21.22
N SER A 86 35.96 15.98 -22.19
CA SER A 86 37.42 16.05 -22.02
C SER A 86 38.13 14.76 -21.58
N ILE A 87 37.43 13.72 -21.14
CA ILE A 87 38.04 12.48 -20.60
C ILE A 87 37.53 11.23 -21.33
N GLY A 88 36.30 11.26 -21.84
CA GLY A 88 35.68 10.17 -22.59
C GLY A 88 36.10 10.09 -24.06
N SER A 89 35.86 8.93 -24.69
CA SER A 89 36.27 8.63 -26.07
C SER A 89 35.18 8.82 -27.13
N ASP A 90 33.89 8.81 -26.76
CA ASP A 90 32.78 8.95 -27.71
C ASP A 90 32.14 10.34 -27.60
N GLY A 91 31.69 10.73 -26.40
CA GLY A 91 31.17 12.08 -26.14
C GLY A 91 29.85 12.38 -26.88
N SER A 92 29.11 11.35 -27.28
CA SER A 92 27.97 11.48 -28.19
C SER A 92 26.62 11.30 -27.50
N ASP A 93 26.61 10.65 -26.34
CA ASP A 93 25.40 10.39 -25.54
C ASP A 93 25.28 11.34 -24.31
N PRO A 94 24.08 11.42 -23.68
CA PRO A 94 23.83 12.36 -22.58
C PRO A 94 24.55 11.99 -21.27
N ILE A 95 25.21 12.97 -20.66
CA ILE A 95 25.86 12.85 -19.33
C ILE A 95 24.87 12.93 -18.14
N SER A 96 23.58 12.95 -18.40
CA SER A 96 22.54 12.92 -17.37
C SER A 96 21.36 12.08 -17.81
N ILE A 97 20.86 11.27 -16.89
CA ILE A 97 19.69 10.42 -17.09
C ILE A 97 18.67 10.69 -16.00
N GLY A 98 17.41 10.76 -16.41
CA GLY A 98 16.27 10.89 -15.51
C GLY A 98 15.46 9.61 -15.50
N GLY A 99 14.82 9.33 -14.37
CA GLY A 99 13.86 8.25 -14.22
C GLY A 99 12.62 8.78 -13.53
N ASN A 100 11.54 8.01 -13.62
CA ASN A 100 10.36 8.20 -12.81
C ASN A 100 10.14 6.91 -12.01
N PHE A 101 9.40 7.01 -10.91
CA PHE A 101 8.84 5.84 -10.24
C PHE A 101 7.41 6.19 -9.86
N THR A 102 6.58 5.16 -9.74
CA THR A 102 5.19 5.30 -9.33
C THR A 102 4.99 4.65 -7.97
N THR A 103 4.10 5.20 -7.15
CA THR A 103 3.74 4.62 -5.85
C THR A 103 2.26 4.30 -5.80
N THR A 104 1.92 3.08 -5.39
CA THR A 104 0.57 2.73 -4.96
C THR A 104 0.55 2.76 -3.45
N GLN A 105 -0.14 3.75 -2.89
CA GLN A 105 -0.21 3.97 -1.44
C GLN A 105 -1.10 2.94 -0.73
N GLY A 106 -2.24 2.60 -1.34
CA GLY A 106 -3.21 1.72 -0.69
C GLY A 106 -4.00 2.43 0.40
N SER A 107 -4.34 1.69 1.46
CA SER A 107 -4.84 2.18 2.75
C SER A 107 -3.75 2.95 3.52
N ASP A 108 -2.49 2.59 3.29
CA ASP A 108 -1.34 3.24 3.91
C ASP A 108 -0.96 4.56 3.21
N SER A 109 -0.64 5.59 3.99
CA SER A 109 -0.04 6.82 3.45
C SER A 109 1.48 6.69 3.42
N VAL A 110 2.12 7.15 2.34
CA VAL A 110 3.60 7.20 2.30
C VAL A 110 4.11 8.31 3.20
N VAL A 111 4.95 7.94 4.16
CA VAL A 111 5.53 8.89 5.13
C VAL A 111 6.78 9.57 4.57
N SER A 112 7.61 8.86 3.79
CA SER A 112 8.84 9.41 3.21
C SER A 112 9.32 8.61 2.02
N TYR A 113 9.99 9.29 1.09
CA TYR A 113 10.82 8.68 0.05
C TYR A 113 12.30 8.91 0.38
N GLN A 114 13.11 7.86 0.25
CA GLN A 114 14.56 7.94 0.39
C GLN A 114 15.21 7.34 -0.86
N LEU A 115 16.16 8.06 -1.46
CA LEU A 115 17.04 7.52 -2.47
C LEU A 115 18.27 6.93 -1.76
N ASP A 116 18.52 5.64 -1.96
CA ASP A 116 19.72 4.98 -1.47
C ASP A 116 20.85 5.14 -2.50
N GLY A 117 21.76 6.06 -2.22
CA GLY A 117 22.96 6.31 -3.02
C GLY A 117 24.18 5.47 -2.59
N SER A 118 23.99 4.41 -1.81
CA SER A 118 25.09 3.49 -1.43
C SER A 118 25.61 2.67 -2.60
N ALA A 119 24.92 2.68 -3.74
CA ALA A 119 25.48 2.20 -5.00
C ALA A 119 26.77 2.98 -5.29
N THR A 120 27.84 2.24 -5.57
CA THR A 120 29.09 2.75 -6.11
C THR A 120 29.08 2.49 -7.62
N PRO A 121 28.34 3.30 -8.43
CA PRO A 121 28.17 3.02 -9.85
C PRO A 121 29.49 3.02 -10.64
N VAL A 122 30.56 3.55 -10.05
CA VAL A 122 31.92 3.56 -10.62
C VAL A 122 32.80 2.40 -10.13
N ASP A 123 32.31 1.55 -9.23
CA ASP A 123 33.10 0.46 -8.66
C ASP A 123 33.32 -0.65 -9.69
N GLY A 124 34.59 -0.93 -9.98
CA GLY A 124 34.97 -1.88 -11.01
C GLY A 124 34.98 -1.32 -12.44
N LEU A 125 34.67 -0.03 -12.64
CA LEU A 125 34.98 0.63 -13.91
C LEU A 125 36.50 0.69 -14.08
N LYS A 126 36.96 0.46 -15.32
CA LYS A 126 38.37 0.56 -15.70
C LYS A 126 38.50 1.46 -16.92
N SER A 127 39.13 2.62 -16.77
CA SER A 127 39.54 3.43 -17.92
C SER A 127 40.79 2.81 -18.55
N GLN A 128 40.65 2.24 -19.75
CA GLN A 128 41.75 1.56 -20.47
C GLN A 128 42.46 0.45 -19.66
N GLY A 129 41.75 -0.22 -18.75
CA GLY A 129 42.29 -1.30 -17.92
C GLY A 129 42.88 -0.87 -16.56
N VAL A 130 42.83 0.42 -16.22
CA VAL A 130 43.20 0.95 -14.90
C VAL A 130 41.93 1.29 -14.13
N ASP A 131 41.85 0.86 -12.87
CA ASP A 131 40.71 1.16 -11.98
C ASP A 131 40.52 2.68 -11.88
N VAL A 132 39.26 3.15 -12.02
CA VAL A 132 38.89 4.57 -11.97
C VAL A 132 38.75 5.05 -10.53
#